data_AF-A0A443YJN4-F1
#
_entry.id   AF-A0A443YJN4-F1
#
_cell.length_a   1.000
_cell.length_b   1.000
_cell.length_c   1.000
_cell.angle_alpha   90.00
_cell.angle_beta   90.00
_cell.angle_gamma   90.00
#
_symmetry.space_group_name_H-M   'P 1'
#
loop_
_entity.id
_entity.type
_entity.pdbx_description
1 polymer ?
#
loop_
_entity_poly.entity_id
_entity_poly.type
_entity_poly.pdbx_seq_one_letter_code
_entity_poly.pdbx_strand_id
1 'polypeptide(L)' 'MTEHLESFRNEILTYYQDYLLMADFTANGKLVLLAKPFVDFHQIIVDLSDHMIDIVNFRQHLDVHLYQFGQNELVEITIN' A
#
# COMPACT_ATOMS: atom_id res chain seq x y z
N MET A 1 15.70 -5.88 9.68
CA MET A 1 15.18 -4.91 8.69
C MET A 1 14.17 -5.59 7.77
N THR A 2 14.51 -6.75 7.20
CA THR A 2 13.62 -7.56 6.35
C THR A 2 12.35 -8.04 7.06
N GLU A 3 12.46 -8.54 8.30
CA GLU A 3 11.30 -9.08 9.05
C GLU A 3 10.22 -8.04 9.37
N HIS A 4 10.59 -6.77 9.58
CA HIS A 4 9.61 -5.71 9.85
C HIS A 4 8.84 -5.31 8.59
N LEU A 5 9.51 -5.26 7.44
CA LEU A 5 8.87 -4.99 6.15
C LEU A 5 7.93 -6.13 5.75
N GLU A 6 8.33 -7.38 5.98
CA GLU A 6 7.46 -8.53 5.71
C GLU A 6 6.22 -8.55 6.61
N SER A 7 6.38 -8.24 7.91
CA SER A 7 5.24 -8.12 8.82
C SER A 7 4.28 -7.03 8.37
N PHE A 8 4.80 -5.85 8.03
CA PHE A 8 4.02 -4.72 7.56
C PHE A 8 3.29 -5.03 6.24
N ARG A 9 3.98 -5.65 5.27
CA ARG A 9 3.37 -6.11 4.01
C ARG A 9 2.20 -7.06 4.27
N ASN A 10 2.39 -8.04 5.14
CA ASN A 10 1.36 -9.03 5.46
C ASN A 10 0.17 -8.38 6.17
N GLU A 11 0.42 -7.42 7.06
CA GLU A 11 -0.62 -6.64 7.74
C GLU A 11 -1.47 -5.84 6.75
N ILE A 12 -0.83 -5.09 5.83
CA ILE A 12 -1.51 -4.36 4.76
C ILE A 12 -2.35 -5.30 3.89
N LEU A 13 -1.76 -6.41 3.43
CA LEU A 13 -2.46 -7.34 2.57
C LEU A 13 -3.65 -8.01 3.28
N THR A 14 -3.53 -8.26 4.58
CA THR A 14 -4.60 -8.85 5.39
C THR A 14 -5.73 -7.84 5.63
N TYR A 15 -5.39 -6.61 5.98
CA TYR A 15 -6.37 -5.56 6.26
C TYR A 15 -7.16 -5.19 5.00
N TYR A 16 -6.46 -5.04 3.87
CA TYR A 16 -7.06 -4.70 2.58
C TYR A 16 -7.29 -5.93 1.69
N GLN A 17 -7.46 -7.12 2.26
CA GLN A 17 -7.58 -8.35 1.47
C GLN A 17 -8.72 -8.33 0.46
N ASP A 18 -9.79 -7.56 0.72
CA ASP A 18 -10.93 -7.43 -0.17
C ASP A 18 -10.65 -6.50 -1.35
N TYR A 19 -9.70 -5.58 -1.18
CA TYR A 19 -9.37 -4.51 -2.13
C TYR A 19 -8.09 -4.76 -2.92
N LEU A 20 -7.10 -5.43 -2.33
CA LEU A 20 -5.79 -5.64 -2.91
C LEU A 20 -5.62 -7.06 -3.45
N LEU A 21 -4.97 -7.14 -4.60
CA LEU A 21 -4.52 -8.38 -5.23
C LEU A 21 -3.08 -8.72 -4.82
N MET A 22 -2.27 -7.69 -4.56
CA MET A 22 -0.86 -7.83 -4.19
C MET A 22 -0.40 -6.63 -3.36
N ALA A 23 0.52 -6.89 -2.45
CA ALA A 23 1.34 -5.91 -1.77
C ALA A 23 2.78 -6.43 -1.73
N ASP A 24 3.77 -5.65 -2.16
CA ASP A 24 5.17 -6.05 -2.09
C ASP A 24 6.13 -4.86 -2.06
N PHE A 25 7.36 -5.07 -1.59
CA PHE A 25 8.39 -4.04 -1.59
C PHE A 25 9.29 -4.13 -2.80
N THR A 26 9.54 -3.00 -3.45
CA THR A 26 10.57 -2.88 -4.50
C THR A 26 11.97 -2.94 -3.90
N ALA A 27 12.97 -3.19 -4.74
CA ALA A 27 14.38 -3.14 -4.35
C ALA A 27 14.82 -1.78 -3.75
N ASN A 28 14.07 -0.72 -4.04
CA ASN A 28 14.33 0.64 -3.54
C ASN A 28 13.58 0.95 -2.22
N GLY A 29 12.87 -0.02 -1.64
CA GLY A 29 12.14 0.15 -0.38
C GLY A 29 10.74 0.76 -0.53
N LYS A 30 10.25 0.98 -1.75
CA LYS A 30 8.88 1.45 -2.00
C LYS A 30 7.89 0.30 -1.89
N LEU A 31 6.75 0.52 -1.23
CA LEU A 31 5.65 -0.43 -1.17
C LEU A 31 4.79 -0.31 -2.42
N VAL A 32 4.65 -1.38 -3.19
CA VAL A 32 3.77 -1.46 -4.35
C VAL A 32 2.53 -2.23 -3.97
N LEU A 33 1.38 -1.63 -4.22
CA LEU A 33 0.06 -2.20 -4.01
C LEU A 33 -0.66 -2.30 -5.34
N LEU A 34 -1.30 -3.43 -5.59
CA LEU A 34 -2.13 -3.63 -6.76
C LEU A 34 -3.57 -3.84 -6.31
N ALA A 35 -4.47 -2.95 -6.71
CA ALA A 35 -5.90 -3.08 -6.45
C ALA A 35 -6.50 -4.23 -7.29
N LYS A 36 -7.57 -4.85 -6.79
CA LYS A 36 -8.39 -5.81 -7.52
C LYS A 36 -9.21 -5.11 -8.63
N PRO A 37 -9.73 -5.86 -9.61
CA PRO A 37 -10.71 -5.31 -10.55
C PRO A 37 -12.03 -4.98 -9.86
N PHE A 38 -12.77 -4.00 -10.40
CA PHE A 38 -14.13 -3.61 -9.98
C PHE A 38 -14.28 -3.09 -8.53
N VAL A 39 -13.19 -2.65 -7.93
CA VAL A 39 -13.19 -1.97 -6.62
C VAL A 39 -13.23 -0.45 -6.82
N ASP A 40 -13.76 0.27 -5.83
CA ASP A 40 -13.69 1.73 -5.81
C ASP A 40 -12.26 2.16 -5.49
N PHE A 41 -11.52 2.52 -6.52
CA PHE A 41 -10.12 2.92 -6.40
C PHE A 41 -9.94 4.18 -5.54
N HIS A 42 -10.89 5.12 -5.60
CA HIS A 42 -10.83 6.34 -4.81
C HIS A 42 -11.04 6.06 -3.33
N GLN A 43 -12.00 5.19 -2.99
CA GLN A 43 -12.22 4.77 -1.61
C GLN A 43 -10.97 4.10 -1.02
N ILE A 44 -10.29 3.23 -1.79
CA ILE A 44 -9.05 2.58 -1.33
C ILE A 44 -7.98 3.63 -0.99
N ILE A 45 -7.81 4.66 -1.81
CA ILE A 45 -6.83 5.72 -1.56
C ILE A 45 -7.13 6.44 -0.24
N VAL A 46 -8.40 6.78 -0.01
CA VAL A 46 -8.84 7.45 1.23
C VAL A 46 -8.56 6.55 2.43
N ASP A 47 -9.04 5.31 2.40
CA ASP A 47 -8.89 4.35 3.49
C ASP A 47 -7.41 4.03 3.77
N LEU A 48 -6.58 3.98 2.72
CA LEU A 48 -5.15 3.75 2.85
C LEU A 48 -4.46 4.97 3.46
N SER A 49 -4.81 6.17 3.03
CA SER A 49 -4.19 7.39 3.57
C SER A 49 -4.50 7.57 5.06
N ASP A 50 -5.73 7.30 5.48
CA ASP A 50 -6.14 7.41 6.89
C ASP A 50 -5.47 6.34 7.76
N HIS A 51 -5.52 5.08 7.34
CA HIS A 51 -5.00 3.98 8.15
C HIS A 51 -3.47 3.95 8.18
N MET A 52 -2.79 4.31 7.09
CA MET A 52 -1.32 4.30 7.02
C MET A 52 -0.67 5.21 8.07
N ILE A 53 -1.34 6.29 8.46
CA ILE A 53 -0.88 7.18 9.53
C ILE A 53 -0.83 6.44 10.88
N ASP A 54 -1.75 5.51 11.12
CA ASP A 54 -1.83 4.77 12.38
C ASP A 54 -0.82 3.62 12.47
N ILE A 55 -0.49 3.00 11.33
CA ILE A 55 0.41 1.83 11.27
C ILE A 55 1.87 2.21 10.99
N VAL A 56 2.13 3.31 10.28
CA VAL A 56 3.50 3.76 10.01
C VAL A 56 4.03 4.50 11.22
N ASN A 57 4.99 3.89 11.90
CA ASN A 57 5.72 4.56 12.96
C ASN A 57 6.53 5.70 12.33
N PHE A 58 6.15 6.96 12.61
CA PHE A 58 6.62 8.27 12.09
C PHE A 58 8.15 8.54 12.07
N ARG A 59 9.00 7.53 12.28
CA ARG A 59 10.47 7.63 12.17
C ARG A 59 11.01 7.15 10.83
N GLN A 60 10.17 6.63 9.94
CA GLN A 60 10.59 6.06 8.65
C GLN A 60 9.77 6.66 7.51
N HIS A 61 10.49 7.18 6.51
CA HIS A 61 9.90 7.61 5.25
C HIS A 61 9.36 6.39 4.49
N LEU A 62 8.13 6.49 3.98
CA LEU A 62 7.49 5.42 3.23
C LEU A 62 6.80 5.96 1.98
N ASP A 63 7.23 5.44 0.83
CA ASP A 63 6.57 5.65 -0.45
C ASP A 63 5.69 4.44 -0.78
N VAL A 64 4.41 4.71 -1.03
CA VAL A 64 3.42 3.72 -1.48
C VAL A 64 3.00 4.02 -2.90
N HIS A 65 3.11 3.04 -3.77
CA HIS A 65 2.67 3.07 -5.16
C HIS A 65 1.43 2.18 -5.31
N LEU A 66 0.26 2.78 -5.46
CA LEU A 66 -0.99 2.07 -5.66
C LEU A 66 -1.40 2.08 -7.14
N TYR A 67 -1.51 0.89 -7.72
CA TYR A 67 -1.90 0.68 -9.11
C TYR A 67 -3.34 0.19 -9.22
N GLN A 68 -4.08 0.74 -10.17
CA GLN A 68 -5.41 0.24 -10.52
C GLN A 68 -5.30 -0.96 -11.48
N PHE A 69 -6.14 -1.97 -11.27
CA PHE A 69 -6.14 -3.16 -12.13
C PHE A 69 -6.43 -2.80 -13.60
N GLY A 70 -5.59 -3.31 -14.51
CA GLY A 70 -5.79 -3.15 -15.95
C GLY A 70 -5.55 -1.74 -16.48
N GLN A 71 -5.06 -0.82 -15.64
CA GLN A 71 -4.71 0.54 -16.01
C GLN A 71 -3.25 0.82 -15.66
N ASN A 72 -2.62 1.73 -16.40
CA ASN A 72 -1.28 2.23 -16.09
C ASN A 72 -1.34 3.49 -15.20
N GLU A 73 -2.46 3.71 -14.53
CA GLU A 73 -2.63 4.81 -13.59
C GLU A 73 -2.06 4.42 -12.22
N LEU A 74 -1.30 5.34 -11.64
CA LEU A 74 -0.59 5.20 -10.38
C LEU A 74 -0.97 6.36 -9.47
N VAL A 75 -1.25 6.04 -8.22
CA VAL A 75 -1.26 7.02 -7.12
C VAL A 75 -0.07 6.77 -6.23
N GLU A 76 0.75 7.80 -6.06
CA GLU A 76 1.88 7.82 -5.13
C GLU A 76 1.44 8.49 -3.83
N ILE A 77 1.62 7.79 -2.71
CA ILE A 77 1.37 8.29 -1.36
C ILE A 77 2.70 8.28 -0.62
N THR A 78 3.17 9.45 -0.23
CA THR A 78 4.45 9.62 0.48
C THR A 78 4.17 10.06 1.91
N ILE A 79 4.72 9.31 2.86
CA ILE A 79 4.64 9.59 4.30
C ILE A 79 6.05 9.94 4.79
N ASN A 80 6.18 11.10 5.45
CA ASN A 80 7.44 11.64 5.98
C ASN A 80 7.50 11.57 7.51
#